data_AF-A0A444W130-F1
#
_entry.id   AF-A0A444W130-F1
#
_cell.length_a   1.000
_cell.length_b   1.000
_cell.length_c   1.000
_cell.angle_alpha   90.00
_cell.angle_beta   90.00
_cell.angle_gamma   90.00
#
_symmetry.space_group_name_H-M   'P 1'
#
loop_
_entity.id
_entity.type
_entity.pdbx_description
1 polymer ?
#
loop_
_entity_poly.entity_id
_entity_poly.type
_entity_poly.pdbx_seq_one_letter_code
_entity_poly.pdbx_strand_id
1 'polypeptide(L)' 'MSKVVNVYKEKSFTQYINDLRIEFAINQLQVNNKLRKYTVQALALEFGFNNAESFSTAFYKKTGIKPTYFIKELDSST' A
#
# COMPACT_ATOMS: atom_id res chain seq x y z
N MET A 1 9.38 -28.16 24.94
CA MET A 1 9.20 -26.72 25.23
C MET A 1 9.41 -25.93 23.94
N SER A 2 8.46 -25.98 23.00
CA SER A 2 8.69 -25.47 21.63
C SER A 2 7.41 -24.85 21.06
N LYS A 3 7.02 -23.65 21.50
CA LYS A 3 5.83 -22.99 20.98
C LYS A 3 5.77 -21.47 21.20
N VAL A 4 6.92 -20.77 21.21
CA VAL A 4 6.94 -19.33 21.60
C VAL A 4 7.76 -18.40 20.70
N VAL A 5 8.27 -18.84 19.53
CA VAL A 5 9.13 -17.97 18.69
C VAL A 5 8.60 -17.70 17.27
N ASN A 6 7.50 -18.31 16.81
CA ASN A 6 7.03 -18.08 15.43
C ASN A 6 6.04 -16.92 15.26
N VAL A 7 5.28 -16.56 16.30
CA VAL A 7 4.15 -15.62 16.15
C VAL A 7 4.59 -14.14 16.07
N TYR A 8 5.77 -13.81 16.59
CA TYR A 8 6.27 -12.42 16.61
C TYR A 8 7.08 -12.02 15.36
N LYS A 9 7.62 -12.97 14.58
CA LYS A 9 8.46 -12.67 13.42
C LYS A 9 7.70 -12.56 12.09
N GLU A 10 6.66 -13.38 11.88
CA GLU A 10 5.92 -13.39 10.61
C GLU A 10 5.12 -12.10 10.39
N LYS A 11 4.58 -11.51 11.46
CA LYS A 11 3.86 -10.23 11.39
C LYS A 11 4.77 -9.08 10.98
N SER A 12 5.97 -8.97 11.55
CA SER A 12 6.91 -7.90 11.18
C SER A 12 7.44 -8.03 9.76
N PHE A 13 7.73 -9.25 9.29
CA PHE A 13 8.22 -9.45 7.93
C PHE A 13 7.15 -9.15 6.88
N THR A 14 5.94 -9.67 7.08
CA THR A 14 4.81 -9.38 6.18
C THR A 14 4.47 -7.89 6.19
N GLN A 15 4.53 -7.26 7.36
CA GLN A 15 4.32 -5.82 7.47
C GLN A 15 5.41 -5.02 6.74
N TYR A 16 6.68 -5.44 6.85
CA TYR A 16 7.80 -4.82 6.14
C TYR A 16 7.67 -4.95 4.61
N ILE A 17 7.29 -6.13 4.11
CA ILE A 17 7.04 -6.32 2.67
C ILE A 17 5.87 -5.45 2.20
N ASN A 18 4.79 -5.37 2.98
CA ASN A 18 3.68 -4.48 2.66
C ASN A 18 4.13 -3.01 2.63
N ASP A 19 4.99 -2.61 3.56
CA ASP A 19 5.55 -1.27 3.63
C ASP A 19 6.33 -0.91 2.36
N LEU A 20 7.22 -1.81 1.91
CA LEU A 20 7.97 -1.68 0.66
C LEU A 20 7.04 -1.61 -0.57
N ARG A 21 5.99 -2.43 -0.62
CA ARG A 21 5.00 -2.40 -1.71
C ARG A 21 4.27 -1.06 -1.78
N ILE A 22 3.89 -0.51 -0.63
CA ILE A 22 3.26 0.81 -0.55
C ILE A 22 4.25 1.92 -0.98
N GLU A 23 5.49 1.84 -0.54
CA GLU A 23 6.52 2.82 -0.91
C GLU A 23 6.75 2.85 -2.43
N PHE A 24 6.80 1.67 -3.05
CA PHE A 24 6.84 1.54 -4.51
C PHE A 24 5.56 2.08 -5.16
N ALA A 25 4.39 1.81 -4.58
CA ALA A 25 3.12 2.32 -5.08
C ALA A 25 3.06 3.85 -5.10
N ILE A 26 3.53 4.50 -4.04
CA ILE A 26 3.60 5.97 -3.94
C ILE A 26 4.50 6.53 -5.04
N ASN A 27 5.70 5.96 -5.19
CA ASN A 27 6.64 6.40 -6.21
C ASN A 27 6.04 6.24 -7.62
N GLN A 28 5.42 5.09 -7.90
CA GLN A 28 4.73 4.84 -9.15
C GLN A 28 3.54 5.78 -9.38
N LEU A 29 2.75 6.11 -8.35
CA LEU A 29 1.65 7.07 -8.47
C LEU A 29 2.15 8.49 -8.79
N GLN A 30 3.32 8.87 -8.28
CA GLN A 30 3.95 10.15 -8.59
C GLN A 30 4.52 10.19 -10.02
N VAL A 31 5.18 9.12 -10.46
CA VAL A 31 5.81 9.04 -11.79
C VAL A 31 4.79 8.75 -12.90
N ASN A 32 3.88 7.81 -12.68
CA ASN A 32 2.92 7.33 -13.67
C ASN A 32 1.53 7.91 -13.46
N ASN A 33 1.20 8.95 -14.24
CA ASN A 33 -0.13 9.56 -14.26
C ASN A 33 -1.26 8.58 -14.65
N LYS A 34 -0.93 7.50 -15.38
CA LYS A 34 -1.89 6.46 -15.77
C LYS A 34 -2.45 5.73 -14.55
N LEU A 35 -1.62 5.45 -13.54
CA LEU A 35 -2.03 4.75 -12.32
C LEU A 35 -2.97 5.61 -11.48
N ARG A 36 -2.87 6.95 -11.57
CA ARG A 36 -3.81 7.87 -10.92
C ARG A 36 -5.24 7.73 -11.44
N LYS A 37 -5.42 7.21 -12.67
CA LYS A 37 -6.73 6.93 -13.26
C LYS A 37 -7.29 5.54 -12.89
N TYR A 38 -6.49 4.71 -12.22
CA TYR A 38 -6.91 3.35 -11.87
C TYR A 38 -7.71 3.38 -10.58
N THR A 39 -8.60 2.41 -10.42
CA THR A 39 -9.34 2.24 -9.17
C THR A 39 -8.40 1.73 -8.07
N VAL A 40 -8.72 2.05 -6.82
CA VAL A 40 -7.94 1.58 -5.65
C VAL A 40 -7.83 0.04 -5.62
N GLN A 41 -8.85 -0.66 -6.13
CA GLN A 41 -8.82 -2.12 -6.26
C GLN A 41 -7.82 -2.60 -7.32
N ALA A 42 -7.76 -1.96 -8.48
CA ALA A 42 -6.77 -2.29 -9.50
C ALA A 42 -5.34 -2.01 -9.00
N LEU A 43 -5.14 -0.87 -8.34
CA LEU A 43 -3.85 -0.54 -7.71
C LEU A 43 -3.45 -1.59 -6.65
N ALA A 44 -4.40 -2.00 -5.80
CA ALA A 44 -4.14 -3.05 -4.82
C ALA A 44 -3.61 -4.32 -5.49
N LEU A 45 -4.25 -4.79 -6.57
CA LEU A 45 -3.83 -5.97 -7.30
C LEU A 45 -2.46 -5.79 -7.95
N GLU A 46 -2.19 -4.65 -8.59
CA GLU A 46 -0.90 -4.32 -9.20
C GLU A 46 0.26 -4.34 -8.19
N PHE A 47 0.02 -3.86 -6.97
CA PHE A 47 1.03 -3.86 -5.89
C PHE A 47 1.03 -5.14 -5.04
N GLY A 48 0.32 -6.19 -5.48
CA GLY A 48 0.36 -7.52 -4.87
C GLY A 48 -0.51 -7.67 -3.61
N PHE A 49 -1.52 -6.83 -3.43
CA PHE A 49 -2.54 -6.96 -2.39
C PHE A 49 -3.76 -7.71 -2.90
N ASN A 50 -4.34 -8.52 -2.03
CA ASN A 50 -5.54 -9.32 -2.36
C ASN A 50 -6.81 -8.47 -2.49
N ASN A 51 -6.88 -7.32 -1.80
CA ASN A 51 -8.04 -6.45 -1.82
C ASN A 51 -7.67 -4.97 -1.54
N ALA A 52 -8.59 -4.08 -1.94
CA ALA A 52 -8.45 -2.64 -1.76
C ALA A 52 -8.38 -2.22 -0.28
N GLU A 53 -8.97 -2.99 0.62
CA GLU A 53 -9.04 -2.69 2.04
C GLU A 53 -7.70 -2.93 2.75
N SER A 54 -7.04 -4.05 2.45
CA SER A 54 -5.68 -4.34 2.92
C SER A 54 -4.69 -3.33 2.37
N PHE A 55 -4.83 -2.97 1.08
CA PHE A 55 -4.04 -1.91 0.47
C PHE A 55 -4.27 -0.57 1.18
N SER A 56 -5.53 -0.14 1.35
CA SER A 56 -5.85 1.14 2.00
C SER A 56 -5.35 1.19 3.44
N THR A 57 -5.44 0.09 4.18
CA THR A 57 -4.94 0.02 5.56
C THR A 57 -3.42 0.12 5.62
N ALA A 58 -2.72 -0.62 4.75
CA ALA A 58 -1.26 -0.54 4.66
C ALA A 58 -0.79 0.84 4.17
N PHE A 59 -1.48 1.39 3.17
CA PHE A 59 -1.23 2.72 2.63
C PHE A 59 -1.40 3.80 3.69
N TYR A 60 -2.51 3.76 4.44
CA TYR A 60 -2.78 4.69 5.54
C TYR A 60 -1.77 4.55 6.68
N LYS A 61 -1.37 3.33 7.03
CA LYS A 61 -0.33 3.13 8.06
C LYS A 61 1.01 3.75 7.70
N LYS A 62 1.39 3.72 6.42
CA LYS A 62 2.67 4.22 5.92
C LYS A 62 2.65 5.73 5.65
N THR A 63 1.59 6.23 5.03
CA THR A 63 1.48 7.64 4.58
C THR A 63 0.71 8.54 5.53
N GLY A 64 -0.11 7.97 6.42
CA GLY A 64 -1.05 8.72 7.26
C GLY A 64 -2.31 9.19 6.53
N ILE A 65 -2.46 8.94 5.23
CA ILE A 65 -3.58 9.39 4.40
C ILE A 65 -4.19 8.24 3.59
N LYS A 66 -5.43 8.39 3.16
CA LYS A 66 -6.12 7.37 2.35
C LYS A 66 -5.61 7.41 0.91
N PRO A 67 -5.49 6.26 0.21
CA PRO A 67 -5.00 6.23 -1.17
C PRO A 67 -5.86 7.07 -2.11
N THR A 68 -7.19 7.06 -1.93
CA THR A 68 -8.11 7.91 -2.69
C THR A 68 -7.82 9.40 -2.54
N TYR A 69 -7.45 9.82 -1.32
CA TYR A 69 -7.12 11.21 -1.04
C TYR A 69 -5.79 11.59 -1.67
N PHE A 70 -4.78 10.73 -1.52
CA PHE A 70 -3.46 10.93 -2.13
C PHE A 70 -3.53 11.09 -3.65
N ILE A 71 -4.26 10.20 -4.33
CA ILE A 71 -4.45 10.28 -5.79
C ILE A 71 -5.15 11.59 -6.18
N LYS A 72 -6.16 12.00 -5.43
CA LYS A 72 -6.89 13.24 -5.68
C LYS A 72 -6.02 14.48 -5.48
N GLU A 73 -5.15 14.47 -4.47
CA GLU A 73 -4.20 15.55 -4.19
C GLU A 73 -3.14 15.67 -5.29
N LEU A 74 -2.64 14.54 -5.80
CA LEU A 74 -1.74 14.48 -6.95
C LEU A 74 -2.39 15.01 -8.23
N ASP A 75 -3.67 14.72 -8.45
CA ASP A 75 -4.43 15.22 -9.61
C ASP A 75 -4.74 16.71 -9.48
N SER A 76 -5.05 17.19 -8.26
CA SER A 76 -5.39 18.60 -8.00
C SER A 76 -4.18 19.55 -8.01
N SER A 77 -2.96 19.03 -7.89
CA SER A 77 -1.72 19.83 -7.96
C SER A 77 -1.07 19.87 -9.35
N THR A 78 -1.72 19.29 -10.38
CA THR A 78 -1.29 19.37 -11.78
C THR A 78 -2.12 20.40 -12.53
#